data_AF-A0A3D9C7K4-F1
#
_entry.id   AF-A0A3D9C7K4-F1
#
_cell.length_a   1.000
_cell.length_b   1.000
_cell.length_c   1.000
_cell.angle_alpha   90.00
_cell.angle_beta   90.00
_cell.angle_gamma   90.00
#
_symmetry.space_group_name_H-M   'P 1'
#
loop_
_entity.id
_entity.type
_entity.pdbx_description
1 polymer ?
#
loop_
_entity_poly.entity_id
_entity_poly.type
_entity_poly.pdbx_seq_one_letter_code
_entity_poly.pdbx_strand_id
1 'polypeptide(L)'
;MPKNIHDFAVVVGVSHYKILQKLDGPERDANLFLEWLKDENGGNLPEENCYLLLSHIDNTKPIQDMIDDCFEEILEQVLVTPGRRLYFFFSGHGIGVEWDATALILPKWTEVRRDYALSGKGYQNRLMKYGAFQQIFFFLDCCRNTRPSVQGADPQFNPIANLLNTRRSPSYIYSATEFGNKAYEADNLQGNATLPDDTKTQGLFTSSLLKGLKGAAEIDGNITTKSLSDYLSREVPPLALEKANVIQKPHFIPSHTDIETVILDNIAPKIIELKIFFMTDGLNIVLKTPEAEIIRHVSSSTEPWILNVKKGLYIIYNEEDVTTLKPIQIDGILNIVHHEY
;
A
#
# COMPACT_ATOMS: atom_id res chain seq x y z
N MET A 1 0.34 -15.76 -16.74
CA MET A 1 -0.15 -14.72 -17.68
C MET A 1 1.04 -14.07 -18.38
N PRO A 2 0.91 -13.50 -19.60
CA PRO A 2 2.01 -12.74 -20.21
C PRO A 2 2.45 -11.59 -19.29
N LYS A 3 3.75 -11.27 -19.31
CA LYS A 3 4.32 -10.16 -18.52
C LYS A 3 3.68 -8.83 -18.90
N ASN A 4 3.50 -7.94 -17.92
CA ASN A 4 3.00 -6.59 -18.12
C ASN A 4 4.12 -5.68 -18.64
N ILE A 5 4.52 -5.86 -19.90
CA ILE A 5 5.68 -5.19 -20.51
C ILE A 5 5.56 -3.66 -20.66
N HIS A 6 4.37 -3.10 -20.43
CA HIS A 6 4.11 -1.66 -20.44
C HIS A 6 3.94 -1.06 -19.04
N ASP A 7 4.24 -1.85 -18.00
CA ASP A 7 4.28 -1.38 -16.62
C ASP A 7 5.73 -1.19 -16.19
N PHE A 8 5.97 -0.12 -15.42
CA PHE A 8 7.30 0.28 -14.99
C PHE A 8 7.30 0.64 -13.51
N ALA A 9 8.46 0.49 -12.86
CA ALA A 9 8.59 0.78 -11.45
C ALA A 9 9.94 1.42 -11.10
N VAL A 10 9.91 2.43 -10.24
CA VAL A 10 11.08 2.95 -9.52
C VAL A 10 10.85 2.75 -8.03
N VAL A 11 11.71 1.97 -7.40
CA VAL A 11 11.58 1.52 -6.01
C VAL A 11 12.80 1.99 -5.22
N VAL A 12 12.57 2.78 -4.16
CA VAL A 12 13.63 3.40 -3.38
C VAL A 12 13.50 3.01 -1.91
N GLY A 13 14.56 2.45 -1.33
CA GLY A 13 14.64 2.10 0.09
C GLY A 13 15.84 2.76 0.74
N VAL A 14 15.62 3.62 1.74
CA VAL A 14 16.69 4.39 2.37
C VAL A 14 16.73 4.13 3.88
N SER A 15 17.65 3.28 4.30
CA SER A 15 17.97 2.97 5.70
C SER A 15 19.13 3.80 6.25
N HIS A 16 20.07 4.17 5.38
CA HIS A 16 21.37 4.74 5.74
C HIS A 16 21.42 6.25 5.42
N TYR A 17 21.67 7.09 6.44
CA TYR A 17 21.68 8.55 6.36
C TYR A 17 22.91 9.17 6.99
N LYS A 18 23.35 10.30 6.42
CA LYS A 18 24.59 10.97 6.85
C LYS A 18 24.51 11.50 8.28
N ILE A 19 23.34 12.05 8.65
CA ILE A 19 23.14 12.68 9.98
C ILE A 19 21.88 12.20 10.71
N LEU A 20 20.96 11.53 10.02
CA LEU A 20 19.71 11.07 10.60
C LEU A 20 19.89 9.67 11.20
N GLN A 21 18.98 9.31 12.10
CA GLN A 21 18.92 7.97 12.65
C GLN A 21 18.75 6.94 11.51
N LYS A 22 19.54 5.87 11.57
CA LYS A 22 19.39 4.70 10.70
C LYS A 22 17.99 4.08 10.90
N LEU A 23 17.40 3.59 9.82
CA LEU A 23 16.16 2.81 9.83
C LEU A 23 16.46 1.36 9.43
N ASP A 24 15.73 0.39 9.98
CA ASP A 24 16.03 -1.03 9.76
C ASP A 24 15.09 -1.70 8.74
N GLY A 25 13.91 -1.12 8.48
CA GLY A 25 12.90 -1.63 7.54
C GLY A 25 13.02 -1.20 6.07
N PRO A 26 13.47 0.03 5.70
CA PRO A 26 13.29 0.54 4.34
C PRO A 26 13.87 -0.27 3.19
N GLU A 27 15.08 -0.80 3.35
CA GLU A 27 15.68 -1.64 2.30
C GLU A 27 14.92 -2.97 2.14
N ARG A 28 14.44 -3.55 3.25
CA ARG A 28 13.57 -4.74 3.22
C ARG A 28 12.23 -4.43 2.55
N ASP A 29 11.60 -3.32 2.92
CA ASP A 29 10.33 -2.86 2.34
C ASP A 29 10.42 -2.71 0.83
N ALA A 30 11.48 -2.05 0.34
CA ALA A 30 11.74 -1.87 -1.07
C ALA A 30 11.90 -3.22 -1.80
N ASN A 31 12.66 -4.15 -1.23
CA ASN A 31 12.82 -5.49 -1.83
C ASN A 31 11.50 -6.29 -1.85
N LEU A 32 10.72 -6.27 -0.77
CA LEU A 32 9.42 -6.98 -0.72
C LEU A 32 8.42 -6.40 -1.73
N PHE A 33 8.44 -5.07 -1.93
CA PHE A 33 7.63 -4.43 -2.95
C PHE A 33 8.09 -4.79 -4.36
N LEU A 34 9.41 -4.84 -4.60
CA LEU A 34 9.98 -5.31 -5.87
C LEU A 34 9.62 -6.77 -6.16
N GLU A 35 9.67 -7.65 -5.16
CA GLU A 35 9.24 -9.05 -5.29
C GLU A 35 7.77 -9.10 -5.74
N TRP A 36 6.88 -8.34 -5.11
CA TRP A 36 5.47 -8.27 -5.51
C TRP A 36 5.29 -7.71 -6.93
N LEU A 37 6.08 -6.71 -7.34
CA LEU A 37 6.02 -6.17 -8.71
C LEU A 37 6.39 -7.24 -9.75
N LYS A 38 7.36 -8.12 -9.46
CA LYS A 38 7.82 -9.17 -10.37
C LYS A 38 6.95 -10.44 -10.34
N ASP A 39 6.24 -10.67 -9.25
CA ASP A 39 5.40 -11.86 -9.02
C ASP A 39 4.30 -12.00 -10.08
N GLU A 40 4.05 -13.23 -10.54
CA GLU A 40 3.07 -13.52 -11.60
C GLU A 40 1.61 -13.27 -11.17
N ASN A 41 1.33 -13.36 -9.86
CA ASN A 41 0.05 -13.05 -9.24
C ASN A 41 0.04 -11.65 -8.61
N GLY A 42 1.16 -10.92 -8.71
CA GLY A 42 1.32 -9.53 -8.30
C GLY A 42 1.33 -8.59 -9.50
N GLY A 43 2.31 -7.69 -9.55
CA GLY A 43 2.45 -6.74 -10.66
C GLY A 43 2.76 -7.40 -12.00
N ASN A 44 3.39 -8.58 -11.99
CA ASN A 44 3.85 -9.32 -13.16
C ASN A 44 4.67 -8.46 -14.15
N LEU A 45 5.47 -7.52 -13.64
CA LEU A 45 6.40 -6.71 -14.43
C LEU A 45 7.57 -7.58 -14.91
N PRO A 46 8.15 -7.28 -16.09
CA PRO A 46 9.45 -7.82 -16.47
C PRO A 46 10.55 -7.16 -15.63
N GLU A 47 11.70 -7.84 -15.49
CA GLU A 47 12.76 -7.39 -14.57
C GLU A 47 13.40 -6.08 -15.03
N GLU A 48 13.57 -5.93 -16.33
CA GLU A 48 14.12 -4.74 -16.99
C GLU A 48 13.27 -3.47 -16.81
N ASN A 49 12.00 -3.59 -16.41
CA ASN A 49 11.14 -2.44 -16.15
C ASN A 49 11.13 -2.02 -14.67
N CYS A 50 11.90 -2.70 -13.82
CA CYS A 50 11.93 -2.48 -12.38
C CYS A 50 13.29 -1.96 -11.91
N TYR A 51 13.33 -0.69 -11.52
CA TYR A 51 14.53 -0.02 -11.03
C TYR A 51 14.52 -0.01 -9.50
N LEU A 52 15.57 -0.57 -8.89
CA LEU A 52 15.72 -0.62 -7.43
C LEU A 52 16.92 0.22 -6.98
N LEU A 53 16.68 1.17 -6.08
CA LEU A 53 17.70 2.04 -5.50
C LEU A 53 17.68 1.89 -3.97
N LEU A 54 18.67 1.19 -3.44
CA LEU A 54 18.86 1.03 -2.00
C LEU A 54 19.95 1.97 -1.49
N SER A 55 19.82 2.39 -0.23
CA SER A 55 20.88 3.14 0.41
C SER A 55 22.12 2.31 0.65
N HIS A 56 23.28 2.96 0.65
CA HIS A 56 24.56 2.32 0.93
C HIS A 56 25.02 2.66 2.35
N ILE A 57 25.79 1.76 2.98
CA ILE A 57 26.31 1.95 4.35
C ILE A 57 27.16 3.22 4.52
N ASP A 58 27.71 3.76 3.42
CA ASP A 58 28.45 5.02 3.40
C ASP A 58 27.57 6.28 3.48
N ASN A 59 26.24 6.13 3.47
CA ASN A 59 25.25 7.19 3.54
C ASN A 59 25.33 8.23 2.40
N THR A 60 25.87 7.86 1.23
CA THR A 60 26.07 8.80 0.12
C THR A 60 25.10 8.64 -1.05
N LYS A 61 24.40 7.49 -1.12
CA LYS A 61 23.51 7.08 -2.22
C LYS A 61 22.25 6.39 -1.65
N PRO A 62 21.10 6.47 -2.34
CA PRO A 62 20.89 7.14 -3.63
C PRO A 62 20.93 8.68 -3.54
N ILE A 63 21.16 9.34 -4.67
CA ILE A 63 21.00 10.79 -4.85
C ILE A 63 19.90 11.05 -5.88
N GLN A 64 19.42 12.30 -5.96
CA GLN A 64 18.37 12.67 -6.90
C GLN A 64 18.69 12.27 -8.34
N ASP A 65 19.90 12.57 -8.83
CA ASP A 65 20.28 12.27 -10.21
C ASP A 65 20.11 10.78 -10.55
N MET A 66 20.44 9.86 -9.63
CA MET A 66 20.24 8.42 -9.85
C MET A 66 18.76 8.03 -10.00
N ILE A 67 17.87 8.74 -9.29
CA ILE A 67 16.42 8.51 -9.37
C ILE A 67 15.88 9.13 -10.67
N ASP A 68 16.36 10.31 -11.04
CA ASP A 68 16.03 10.97 -12.30
C ASP A 68 16.50 10.16 -13.51
N ASP A 69 17.68 9.55 -13.47
CA ASP A 69 18.21 8.64 -14.50
C ASP A 69 17.26 7.44 -14.73
N CYS A 70 16.74 6.82 -13.65
CA CYS A 70 15.75 5.74 -13.77
C CYS A 70 14.46 6.20 -14.45
N PHE A 71 13.98 7.41 -14.13
CA PHE A 71 12.80 7.96 -14.80
C PHE A 71 13.10 8.33 -16.25
N GLU A 72 14.29 8.84 -16.56
CA GLU A 72 14.70 9.15 -17.94
C GLU A 72 14.70 7.88 -18.80
N GLU A 73 15.31 6.78 -18.34
CA GLU A 73 15.31 5.50 -19.06
C GLU A 73 13.90 4.96 -19.31
N ILE A 74 12.99 5.10 -18.33
CA ILE A 74 11.58 4.75 -18.50
C ILE A 74 10.91 5.68 -19.53
N LEU A 75 11.14 6.98 -19.41
CA LEU A 75 10.51 7.99 -20.26
C LEU A 75 10.90 7.82 -21.73
N GLU A 76 12.16 7.50 -22.02
CA GLU A 76 12.63 7.18 -23.37
C GLU A 76 11.87 6.00 -23.99
N GLN A 77 11.57 4.96 -23.20
CA GLN A 77 10.81 3.81 -23.68
C GLN A 77 9.35 4.17 -24.00
N VAL A 78 8.72 4.97 -23.13
CA VAL A 78 7.30 5.32 -23.31
C VAL A 78 7.04 6.40 -24.36
N LEU A 79 8.09 7.06 -24.88
CA LEU A 79 8.01 7.89 -26.08
C LEU A 79 7.63 7.08 -27.33
N VAL A 80 8.05 5.81 -27.39
CA VAL A 80 7.76 4.92 -28.52
C VAL A 80 6.43 4.22 -28.32
N THR A 81 6.19 3.68 -27.13
CA THR A 81 4.95 2.96 -26.79
C THR A 81 4.40 3.45 -25.45
N PRO A 82 3.20 4.06 -25.40
CA PRO A 82 2.63 4.58 -24.16
C PRO A 82 2.63 3.53 -23.03
N GLY A 83 3.09 3.94 -21.85
CA GLY A 83 3.06 3.11 -20.66
C GLY A 83 1.63 2.89 -20.18
N ARG A 84 1.36 1.72 -19.61
CA ARG A 84 0.10 1.43 -18.95
C ARG A 84 0.15 1.91 -17.51
N ARG A 85 1.12 1.44 -16.70
CA ARG A 85 1.24 1.81 -15.29
C ARG A 85 2.66 2.22 -14.92
N LEU A 86 2.77 3.22 -14.06
CA LEU A 86 4.01 3.56 -13.39
C LEU A 86 3.83 3.43 -11.87
N TYR A 87 4.72 2.68 -11.24
CA TYR A 87 4.80 2.53 -9.79
C TYR A 87 6.02 3.30 -9.26
N PHE A 88 5.81 4.19 -8.31
CA PHE A 88 6.88 4.79 -7.52
C PHE A 88 6.70 4.39 -6.05
N PHE A 89 7.70 3.72 -5.50
CA PHE A 89 7.73 3.30 -4.11
C PHE A 89 8.90 3.97 -3.41
N PHE A 90 8.65 4.54 -2.24
CA PHE A 90 9.68 5.11 -1.38
C PHE A 90 9.45 4.65 0.06
N SER A 91 10.47 4.05 0.69
CA SER A 91 10.52 3.82 2.14
C SER A 91 11.74 4.51 2.74
N GLY A 92 11.54 5.23 3.85
CA GLY A 92 12.61 5.98 4.52
C GLY A 92 12.13 7.15 5.39
N HIS A 93 13.01 8.10 5.67
CA HIS A 93 12.65 9.36 6.34
C HIS A 93 11.84 10.23 5.39
N GLY A 94 10.84 10.91 5.95
CA GLY A 94 9.97 11.82 5.22
C GLY A 94 9.59 13.02 6.10
N ILE A 95 9.24 14.12 5.44
CA ILE A 95 8.80 15.35 6.11
C ILE A 95 7.53 15.85 5.41
N GLY A 96 6.51 16.16 6.20
CA GLY A 96 5.31 16.80 5.70
C GLY A 96 5.60 18.26 5.39
N VAL A 97 5.45 18.65 4.12
CA VAL A 97 5.62 20.03 3.66
C VAL A 97 4.27 20.75 3.66
N GLU A 98 3.26 20.11 3.07
CA GLU A 98 1.87 20.56 3.03
C GLU A 98 0.92 19.36 3.24
N TRP A 99 -0.38 19.64 3.37
CA TRP A 99 -1.40 18.60 3.54
C TRP A 99 -1.35 17.51 2.44
N ASP A 100 -0.94 17.87 1.22
CA ASP A 100 -0.78 16.98 0.06
C ASP A 100 0.67 16.82 -0.44
N ALA A 101 1.65 17.34 0.29
CA ALA A 101 3.06 17.30 -0.12
C ALA A 101 3.96 16.66 0.94
N THR A 102 4.81 15.74 0.49
CA THR A 102 5.82 15.07 1.32
C THR A 102 7.19 15.23 0.67
N ALA A 103 8.17 15.67 1.45
CA ALA A 103 9.57 15.66 1.09
C ALA A 103 10.18 14.30 1.48
N LEU A 104 10.75 13.59 0.50
CA LEU A 104 11.34 12.26 0.65
C LEU A 104 12.83 12.42 0.91
N ILE A 105 13.31 12.04 2.09
CA ILE A 105 14.66 12.40 2.53
C ILE A 105 15.69 11.44 1.92
N LEU A 106 16.70 12.01 1.25
CA LEU A 106 17.82 11.24 0.69
C LEU A 106 19.01 11.19 1.67
N PRO A 107 19.89 10.18 1.56
CA PRO A 107 21.00 9.94 2.50
C PRO A 107 21.86 11.16 2.85
N LYS A 108 22.16 12.02 1.88
CA LYS A 108 23.03 13.21 2.05
C LYS A 108 22.33 14.42 2.65
N TRP A 109 21.03 14.34 2.91
CA TRP A 109 20.26 15.41 3.55
C TRP A 109 20.92 15.82 4.88
N THR A 110 20.96 17.13 5.15
CA THR A 110 21.39 17.67 6.44
C THR A 110 20.55 18.86 6.85
N GLU A 111 20.70 19.32 8.10
CA GLU A 111 20.06 20.56 8.56
C GLU A 111 20.41 21.82 7.76
N VAL A 112 21.51 21.77 6.98
CA VAL A 112 21.95 22.86 6.09
C VAL A 112 21.58 22.56 4.63
N ARG A 113 21.60 21.30 4.21
CA ARG A 113 21.21 20.84 2.86
C ARG A 113 19.79 20.29 2.88
N ARG A 114 18.83 21.13 3.28
CA ARG A 114 17.43 20.69 3.48
C ARG A 114 16.71 20.35 2.18
N ASP A 115 17.11 20.98 1.08
CA ASP A 115 16.54 20.77 -0.25
C ASP A 115 17.10 19.52 -0.94
N TYR A 116 17.94 18.74 -0.25
CA TYR A 116 18.43 17.44 -0.74
C TYR A 116 17.39 16.32 -0.55
N ALA A 117 16.14 16.68 -0.24
CA ALA A 117 14.99 15.78 -0.24
C ALA A 117 14.29 15.87 -1.60
N LEU A 118 13.57 14.83 -2.01
CA LEU A 118 12.75 14.87 -3.23
C LEU A 118 11.34 15.37 -2.94
N SER A 119 10.77 16.13 -3.88
CA SER A 119 9.37 16.55 -3.83
C SER A 119 8.48 15.43 -4.35
N GLY A 120 7.82 14.67 -3.46
CA GLY A 120 6.88 13.62 -3.90
C GLY A 120 5.79 14.17 -4.84
N LYS A 121 5.23 15.34 -4.49
CA LYS A 121 4.24 16.07 -5.31
C LYS A 121 4.84 16.63 -6.61
N GLY A 122 6.10 17.06 -6.58
CA GLY A 122 6.85 17.53 -7.75
C GLY A 122 7.03 16.45 -8.82
N TYR A 123 7.49 15.28 -8.40
CA TYR A 123 7.63 14.11 -9.27
C TYR A 123 6.27 13.67 -9.82
N GLN A 124 5.24 13.57 -8.96
CA GLN A 124 3.89 13.24 -9.38
C GLN A 124 3.39 14.20 -10.46
N ASN A 125 3.46 15.51 -10.20
CA ASN A 125 3.03 16.55 -11.13
C ASN A 125 3.78 16.51 -12.45
N ARG A 126 5.09 16.24 -12.41
CA ARG A 126 5.92 16.12 -13.60
C ARG A 126 5.47 14.95 -14.46
N LEU A 127 5.32 13.77 -13.87
CA LEU A 127 4.92 12.54 -14.59
C LEU A 127 3.49 12.65 -15.15
N MET A 128 2.56 13.27 -14.40
CA MET A 128 1.22 13.58 -14.91
C MET A 128 1.26 14.53 -16.11
N LYS A 129 2.15 15.54 -16.10
CA LYS A 129 2.34 16.48 -17.22
C LYS A 129 2.99 15.83 -18.44
N TYR A 130 3.80 14.80 -18.25
CA TYR A 130 4.32 14.00 -19.37
C TYR A 130 3.21 13.25 -20.09
N GLY A 131 2.17 12.79 -19.38
CA GLY A 131 0.99 12.15 -19.98
C GLY A 131 1.29 10.80 -20.66
N ALA A 132 2.45 10.19 -20.37
CA ALA A 132 2.92 9.00 -21.06
C ALA A 132 2.40 7.68 -20.44
N PHE A 133 1.69 7.76 -19.31
CA PHE A 133 1.15 6.60 -18.60
C PHE A 133 -0.38 6.66 -18.53
N GLN A 134 -1.04 5.51 -18.56
CA GLN A 134 -2.48 5.46 -18.28
C GLN A 134 -2.76 5.67 -16.79
N GLN A 135 -1.90 5.17 -15.90
CA GLN A 135 -2.05 5.22 -14.45
C GLN A 135 -0.71 5.41 -13.74
N ILE A 136 -0.69 6.19 -12.66
CA ILE A 136 0.52 6.46 -11.87
C ILE A 136 0.24 6.24 -10.38
N PHE A 137 1.02 5.39 -9.73
CA PHE A 137 0.86 5.05 -8.31
C PHE A 137 2.10 5.45 -7.52
N PHE A 138 1.89 6.17 -6.42
CA PHE A 138 2.92 6.56 -5.47
C PHE A 138 2.60 5.88 -4.14
N PHE A 139 3.54 5.10 -3.61
CA PHE A 139 3.47 4.46 -2.30
C PHE A 139 4.60 4.99 -1.43
N LEU A 140 4.26 5.80 -0.42
CA LEU A 140 5.21 6.56 0.37
C LEU A 140 5.19 6.08 1.82
N ASP A 141 6.09 5.15 2.17
CA ASP A 141 6.30 4.68 3.54
C ASP A 141 7.31 5.55 4.28
N CYS A 142 6.84 6.71 4.71
CA CYS A 142 7.66 7.66 5.44
C CYS A 142 6.80 8.56 6.34
N CYS A 143 7.45 9.19 7.31
CA CYS A 143 6.80 10.16 8.17
C CYS A 143 6.32 11.39 7.38
N ARG A 144 5.33 12.08 7.95
CA ARG A 144 4.86 13.39 7.46
C ARG A 144 4.79 14.42 8.58
N ASN A 145 5.60 14.26 9.62
CA ASN A 145 5.77 15.29 10.65
C ASN A 145 6.41 16.52 10.01
N THR A 146 6.01 17.70 10.50
CA THR A 146 6.43 18.96 9.90
C THR A 146 7.82 19.34 10.38
N ARG A 147 8.56 20.01 9.49
CA ARG A 147 9.83 20.63 9.83
C ARG A 147 9.95 21.96 9.08
N PRO A 148 10.28 23.07 9.77
CA PRO A 148 10.44 24.36 9.11
C PRO A 148 11.51 24.31 8.02
N SER A 149 11.27 25.05 6.94
CA SER A 149 12.24 25.31 5.87
C SER A 149 12.81 24.04 5.22
N VAL A 150 11.98 23.00 5.08
CA VAL A 150 12.29 21.84 4.23
C VAL A 150 11.45 21.97 2.97
N GLN A 151 12.11 21.98 1.82
CA GLN A 151 11.48 21.82 0.52
C GLN A 151 11.94 20.50 -0.10
N GLY A 152 11.10 19.91 -0.94
CA GLY A 152 11.53 18.84 -1.82
C GLY A 152 12.02 19.43 -3.14
N ALA A 153 13.10 18.90 -3.68
CA ALA A 153 13.55 19.19 -5.03
C ALA A 153 12.61 18.53 -6.05
N ASP A 154 12.21 19.31 -7.06
CA ASP A 154 11.48 18.81 -8.21
C ASP A 154 12.40 17.98 -9.12
N PRO A 155 11.85 17.05 -9.93
CA PRO A 155 12.63 16.28 -10.89
C PRO A 155 13.31 17.17 -11.93
N GLN A 156 14.50 16.78 -12.37
CA GLN A 156 15.28 17.51 -13.36
C GLN A 156 14.85 17.25 -14.82
N PHE A 157 14.04 16.21 -15.06
CA PHE A 157 13.49 15.89 -16.38
C PHE A 157 12.25 16.74 -16.75
N ASN A 158 12.05 17.04 -18.04
CA ASN A 158 11.01 17.96 -18.55
C ASN A 158 10.20 17.37 -19.72
N PRO A 159 8.85 17.55 -19.75
CA PRO A 159 8.02 17.01 -20.81
C PRO A 159 8.47 17.48 -22.19
N ILE A 160 8.52 16.57 -23.16
CA ILE A 160 8.76 16.92 -24.55
C ILE A 160 7.44 17.40 -25.14
N ALA A 161 7.43 18.63 -25.68
CA ALA A 161 6.22 19.40 -26.05
C ALA A 161 5.26 18.73 -27.06
N ASN A 162 5.63 17.61 -27.69
CA ASN A 162 4.86 16.94 -28.73
C ASN A 162 4.01 15.74 -28.28
N LEU A 163 4.00 15.39 -26.99
CA LEU A 163 3.17 14.28 -26.45
C LEU A 163 1.74 14.68 -26.08
N LEU A 164 1.34 15.93 -26.35
CA LEU A 164 0.07 16.52 -25.90
C LEU A 164 -1.17 15.97 -26.66
N ASN A 165 -1.47 14.69 -26.50
CA ASN A 165 -2.85 14.26 -26.34
C ASN A 165 -3.16 14.41 -24.84
N THR A 166 -3.92 15.44 -24.52
CA THR A 166 -4.23 16.05 -23.21
C THR A 166 -4.92 15.15 -22.18
N ARG A 167 -4.68 13.83 -22.16
CA ARG A 167 -5.18 12.95 -21.10
C ARG A 167 -4.27 13.12 -19.89
N ARG A 168 -4.79 13.82 -18.87
CA ARG A 168 -4.20 13.78 -17.53
C ARG A 168 -4.23 12.32 -17.06
N SER A 169 -3.07 11.72 -16.85
CA SER A 169 -2.95 10.39 -16.29
C SER A 169 -3.52 10.38 -14.86
N PRO A 170 -4.55 9.59 -14.53
CA PRO A 170 -4.95 9.41 -13.15
C PRO A 170 -3.75 8.93 -12.32
N SER A 171 -3.46 9.72 -11.29
CA SER A 171 -2.43 9.46 -10.29
C SER A 171 -3.03 9.31 -8.90
N TYR A 172 -2.43 8.42 -8.10
CA TYR A 172 -2.84 8.10 -6.73
C TYR A 172 -1.62 8.10 -5.81
N ILE A 173 -1.67 8.87 -4.72
CA ILE A 173 -0.67 8.82 -3.65
C ILE A 173 -1.26 8.08 -2.46
N TYR A 174 -0.54 7.07 -1.99
CA TYR A 174 -0.77 6.35 -0.75
C TYR A 174 0.36 6.71 0.22
N SER A 175 0.07 7.55 1.21
CA SER A 175 1.00 7.91 2.28
C SER A 175 0.78 7.02 3.50
N ALA A 176 1.87 6.56 4.10
CA ALA A 176 1.83 5.73 5.31
C ALA A 176 1.17 6.38 6.52
N THR A 177 1.17 7.71 6.57
CA THR A 177 0.60 8.48 7.66
C THR A 177 -0.02 9.79 7.17
N GLU A 178 -0.87 10.40 7.98
CA GLU A 178 -1.49 11.70 7.71
C GLU A 178 -0.52 12.87 7.97
N PHE A 179 -0.80 14.04 7.39
CA PHE A 179 0.05 15.21 7.56
C PHE A 179 0.22 15.57 9.05
N GLY A 180 1.46 15.90 9.44
CA GLY A 180 1.82 16.20 10.83
C GLY A 180 2.17 14.97 11.67
N ASN A 181 2.01 13.75 11.16
CA ASN A 181 2.17 12.52 11.94
C ASN A 181 3.35 11.65 11.49
N LYS A 182 3.68 10.65 12.32
CA LYS A 182 4.79 9.70 12.07
C LYS A 182 4.29 8.42 11.39
N ALA A 183 5.19 7.77 10.69
CA ALA A 183 5.09 6.39 10.23
C ALA A 183 6.11 5.54 11.01
N TYR A 184 5.83 4.27 11.19
CA TYR A 184 6.59 3.40 12.09
C TYR A 184 6.96 2.07 11.42
N GLU A 185 8.06 1.49 11.90
CA GLU A 185 8.52 0.15 11.58
C GLU A 185 8.46 -0.73 12.84
N ALA A 186 8.24 -2.04 12.67
CA ALA A 186 8.24 -3.00 13.77
C ALA A 186 8.72 -4.37 13.28
N ASP A 187 9.13 -5.22 14.23
CA ASP A 187 9.52 -6.59 13.93
C ASP A 187 8.33 -7.42 13.45
N ASN A 188 8.46 -8.00 12.26
CA ASN A 188 7.47 -8.87 11.65
C ASN A 188 7.83 -10.35 11.86
N LEU A 189 6.92 -11.13 12.44
CA LEU A 189 7.16 -12.55 12.81
C LEU A 189 7.30 -13.50 11.61
N GLN A 190 6.92 -13.07 10.40
CA GLN A 190 7.11 -13.84 9.18
C GLN A 190 8.35 -13.35 8.43
N GLY A 191 9.50 -13.98 8.70
CA GLY A 191 10.69 -13.82 7.88
C GLY A 191 10.42 -14.26 6.44
N ASN A 192 11.03 -13.59 5.46
CA ASN A 192 11.02 -14.04 4.07
C ASN A 192 12.42 -14.60 3.79
N ALA A 193 12.51 -15.90 3.50
CA ALA A 193 13.77 -16.62 3.37
C ALA A 193 14.58 -16.24 2.11
N THR A 194 14.01 -15.46 1.19
CA THR A 194 14.68 -15.00 -0.04
C THR A 194 15.43 -13.68 0.11
N LEU A 195 15.28 -12.94 1.21
CA LEU A 195 15.95 -11.66 1.37
C LEU A 195 17.34 -11.80 2.01
N PRO A 196 18.37 -11.06 1.54
CA PRO A 196 19.73 -11.17 2.05
C PRO A 196 19.96 -10.64 3.47
N ASP A 197 18.92 -10.20 4.18
CA ASP A 197 19.05 -9.52 5.48
C ASP A 197 18.30 -10.25 6.61
N ASP A 198 18.94 -10.32 7.78
CA ASP A 198 18.43 -10.97 8.99
C ASP A 198 17.43 -10.07 9.75
N THR A 199 17.19 -8.84 9.26
CA THR A 199 16.19 -7.94 9.86
C THR A 199 14.78 -8.45 9.56
N LYS A 200 14.05 -8.70 10.64
CA LYS A 200 12.61 -8.98 10.61
C LYS A 200 11.79 -7.68 10.59
N THR A 201 12.44 -6.54 10.75
CA THR A 201 11.82 -5.22 10.85
C THR A 201 11.24 -4.79 9.51
N GLN A 202 10.01 -4.29 9.52
CA GLN A 202 9.29 -3.86 8.32
C GLN A 202 8.45 -2.62 8.63
N GLY A 203 8.29 -1.71 7.66
CA GLY A 203 7.32 -0.62 7.75
C GLY A 203 5.90 -1.17 7.96
N LEU A 204 5.18 -0.63 8.95
CA LEU A 204 3.81 -1.09 9.27
C LEU A 204 2.85 -0.82 8.12
N PHE A 205 3.05 0.28 7.40
CA PHE A 205 2.29 0.57 6.20
C PHE A 205 2.65 -0.39 5.06
N THR A 206 3.93 -0.60 4.75
CA THR A 206 4.35 -1.53 3.70
C THR A 206 3.88 -2.96 3.98
N SER A 207 3.92 -3.42 5.23
CA SER A 207 3.39 -4.72 5.65
C SER A 207 1.91 -4.87 5.28
N SER A 208 1.09 -3.90 5.67
CA SER A 208 -0.34 -3.88 5.32
C SER A 208 -0.54 -3.73 3.81
N LEU A 209 0.18 -2.83 3.14
CA LEU A 209 0.11 -2.62 1.69
C LEU A 209 0.32 -3.93 0.93
N LEU A 210 1.36 -4.68 1.26
CA LEU A 210 1.65 -5.95 0.59
C LEU A 210 0.61 -7.02 0.89
N LYS A 211 0.08 -7.11 2.11
CA LYS A 211 -1.06 -8.01 2.39
C LYS A 211 -2.27 -7.62 1.52
N GLY A 212 -2.59 -6.33 1.46
CA GLY A 212 -3.65 -5.75 0.64
C GLY A 212 -3.52 -6.16 -0.83
N LEU A 213 -2.36 -5.85 -1.41
CA LEU A 213 -2.02 -6.14 -2.81
C LEU A 213 -1.91 -7.63 -3.13
N LYS A 214 -1.62 -8.49 -2.14
CA LYS A 214 -1.64 -9.96 -2.27
C LYS A 214 -3.03 -10.57 -2.06
N GLY A 215 -4.08 -9.74 -2.12
CA GLY A 215 -5.46 -10.18 -2.09
C GLY A 215 -6.20 -9.80 -0.81
N ALA A 216 -5.57 -9.28 0.26
CA ALA A 216 -6.31 -8.85 1.45
C ALA A 216 -7.34 -7.74 1.14
N ALA A 217 -7.06 -6.91 0.14
CA ALA A 217 -7.93 -5.85 -0.35
C ALA A 217 -8.83 -6.26 -1.54
N GLU A 218 -8.88 -7.55 -1.88
CA GLU A 218 -9.71 -8.05 -2.99
C GLU A 218 -11.21 -7.95 -2.66
N ILE A 219 -11.98 -7.47 -3.64
CA ILE A 219 -13.43 -7.43 -3.67
C ILE A 219 -13.87 -7.84 -5.09
N ASP A 220 -14.72 -8.85 -5.19
CA ASP A 220 -15.28 -9.37 -6.46
C ASP A 220 -14.23 -9.66 -7.55
N GLY A 221 -13.11 -10.25 -7.13
CA GLY A 221 -11.99 -10.65 -7.98
C GLY A 221 -11.05 -9.51 -8.37
N ASN A 222 -11.23 -8.31 -7.82
CA ASN A 222 -10.42 -7.13 -8.14
C ASN A 222 -9.85 -6.47 -6.88
N ILE A 223 -8.66 -5.89 -7.00
CA ILE A 223 -8.15 -4.88 -6.08
C ILE A 223 -8.22 -3.55 -6.81
N THR A 224 -9.02 -2.63 -6.30
CA THR A 224 -9.15 -1.27 -6.83
C THR A 224 -8.42 -0.27 -5.96
N THR A 225 -8.28 0.95 -6.46
CA THR A 225 -7.74 2.06 -5.66
C THR A 225 -8.54 2.29 -4.39
N LYS A 226 -9.87 2.12 -4.47
CA LYS A 226 -10.79 2.25 -3.35
C LYS A 226 -10.70 1.05 -2.39
N SER A 227 -10.74 -0.17 -2.90
CA SER A 227 -10.69 -1.36 -2.05
C SER A 227 -9.37 -1.41 -1.27
N LEU A 228 -8.27 -0.99 -1.89
CA LEU A 228 -6.97 -0.86 -1.23
C LEU A 228 -6.95 0.24 -0.18
N SER A 229 -7.48 1.45 -0.46
CA SER A 229 -7.54 2.52 0.54
C SER A 229 -8.43 2.16 1.74
N ASP A 230 -9.56 1.50 1.50
CA ASP A 230 -10.47 1.04 2.55
C ASP A 230 -9.82 -0.03 3.42
N TYR A 231 -9.12 -0.98 2.79
CA TYR A 231 -8.35 -2.00 3.51
C TYR A 231 -7.25 -1.36 4.37
N LEU A 232 -6.44 -0.47 3.80
CA LEU A 232 -5.34 0.18 4.52
C LEU A 232 -5.84 1.05 5.68
N SER A 233 -6.94 1.78 5.49
CA SER A 233 -7.58 2.59 6.55
C SER A 233 -8.03 1.74 7.74
N ARG A 234 -8.41 0.49 7.48
CA ARG A 234 -8.87 -0.46 8.49
C ARG A 234 -7.72 -1.21 9.15
N GLU A 235 -6.71 -1.62 8.39
CA GLU A 235 -5.63 -2.49 8.87
C GLU A 235 -4.51 -1.74 9.60
N VAL A 236 -4.09 -0.58 9.09
CA VAL A 236 -2.88 0.10 9.60
C VAL A 236 -3.05 0.59 11.04
N PRO A 237 -4.15 1.25 11.45
CA PRO A 237 -4.31 1.72 12.83
C PRO A 237 -4.26 0.61 13.91
N PRO A 238 -5.02 -0.50 13.82
CA PRO A 238 -4.96 -1.56 14.83
C PRO A 238 -3.60 -2.27 14.83
N LEU A 239 -2.97 -2.47 13.66
CA LEU A 239 -1.63 -3.05 13.58
C LEU A 239 -0.60 -2.16 14.30
N ALA A 240 -0.67 -0.85 14.11
CA ALA A 240 0.21 0.11 14.77
C ALA A 240 0.03 0.13 16.29
N LEU A 241 -1.21 0.02 16.76
CA LEU A 241 -1.50 -0.11 18.19
C LEU A 241 -0.95 -1.43 18.75
N GLU A 242 -1.16 -2.55 18.06
CA GLU A 242 -0.70 -3.87 18.49
C GLU A 242 0.82 -3.98 18.54
N LYS A 243 1.51 -3.56 17.47
CA LYS A 243 2.95 -3.80 17.31
C LYS A 243 3.84 -2.80 18.02
N ALA A 244 3.38 -1.56 18.16
CA ALA A 244 4.21 -0.47 18.65
C ALA A 244 3.51 0.42 19.69
N ASN A 245 2.24 0.17 20.01
CA ASN A 245 1.44 1.02 20.89
C ASN A 245 1.43 2.50 20.44
N VAL A 246 1.30 2.71 19.12
CA VAL A 246 1.28 4.03 18.48
C VAL A 246 0.07 4.20 17.59
N ILE A 247 -0.26 5.45 17.25
CA ILE A 247 -1.28 5.79 16.27
C ILE A 247 -0.59 6.04 14.93
N GLN A 248 -1.00 5.31 13.91
CA GLN A 248 -0.64 5.56 12.52
C GLN A 248 -1.90 5.45 11.67
N LYS A 249 -2.22 6.51 10.93
CA LYS A 249 -3.40 6.57 10.06
C LYS A 249 -2.95 6.91 8.65
N PRO A 250 -3.12 6.03 7.66
CA PRO A 250 -2.67 6.30 6.30
C PRO A 250 -3.52 7.41 5.66
N HIS A 251 -2.96 8.04 4.64
CA HIS A 251 -3.62 9.13 3.91
C HIS A 251 -3.52 8.91 2.39
N PHE A 252 -4.62 9.16 1.69
CA PHE A 252 -4.75 8.87 0.27
C PHE A 252 -5.17 10.11 -0.50
N ILE A 253 -4.47 10.40 -1.59
CA ILE A 253 -4.73 11.57 -2.44
C ILE A 253 -4.88 11.10 -3.88
N PRO A 254 -6.10 11.00 -4.41
CA PRO A 254 -6.31 10.85 -5.84
C PRO A 254 -6.18 12.20 -6.53
N SER A 255 -5.55 12.22 -7.71
CA SER A 255 -5.52 13.40 -8.60
C SER A 255 -6.89 13.73 -9.21
N HIS A 256 -7.81 12.74 -9.23
CA HIS A 256 -9.17 12.84 -9.75
C HIS A 256 -10.12 12.03 -8.85
N THR A 257 -11.16 12.67 -8.32
CA THR A 257 -12.08 12.06 -7.34
C THR A 257 -13.00 10.98 -7.94
N ASP A 258 -13.17 10.96 -9.26
CA ASP A 258 -14.23 10.19 -9.91
C ASP A 258 -13.72 8.97 -10.70
N ILE A 259 -12.40 8.73 -10.71
CA ILE A 259 -11.80 7.61 -11.45
C ILE A 259 -11.32 6.57 -10.45
N GLU A 260 -12.15 5.56 -10.21
CA GLU A 260 -11.71 4.32 -9.58
C GLU A 260 -10.90 3.51 -10.60
N THR A 261 -9.73 3.04 -10.18
CA THR A 261 -8.84 2.25 -11.03
C THR A 261 -8.66 0.86 -10.45
N VAL A 262 -8.76 -0.16 -11.29
CA VAL A 262 -8.36 -1.52 -10.94
C VAL A 262 -6.83 -1.61 -10.96
N ILE A 263 -6.24 -2.01 -9.84
CA ILE A 263 -4.79 -2.24 -9.65
C ILE A 263 -4.45 -3.68 -10.06
N LEU A 264 -5.22 -4.65 -9.58
CA LEU A 264 -5.12 -6.05 -9.97
C LEU A 264 -6.52 -6.61 -10.25
N ASP A 265 -6.64 -7.40 -11.29
CA ASP A 265 -7.88 -8.05 -11.71
C ASP A 265 -7.72 -9.57 -11.76
N ASN A 266 -8.83 -10.27 -11.98
CA ASN A 266 -8.87 -11.72 -12.14
C ASN A 266 -8.25 -12.50 -10.97
N ILE A 267 -8.28 -11.91 -9.77
CA ILE A 267 -7.85 -12.58 -8.55
C ILE A 267 -8.92 -13.60 -8.21
N ALA A 268 -8.52 -14.87 -8.05
CA ALA A 268 -9.45 -15.90 -7.61
C ALA A 268 -10.07 -15.48 -6.26
N PRO A 269 -11.41 -15.40 -6.13
CA PRO A 269 -12.03 -14.98 -4.89
C PRO A 269 -11.57 -15.88 -3.75
N LYS A 270 -11.05 -15.28 -2.68
CA LYS A 270 -10.57 -16.07 -1.54
C LYS A 270 -11.78 -16.59 -0.76
N ILE A 271 -12.05 -17.90 -0.88
CA ILE A 271 -13.01 -18.60 -0.03
C ILE A 271 -12.34 -18.86 1.32
N ILE A 272 -13.01 -18.49 2.40
CA ILE A 272 -12.52 -18.58 3.76
C ILE A 272 -13.40 -19.57 4.52
N GLU A 273 -12.76 -20.57 5.12
CA GLU A 273 -13.41 -21.44 6.10
C GLU A 273 -13.56 -20.66 7.41
N LEU A 274 -14.75 -20.12 7.66
CA LEU A 274 -15.11 -19.41 8.87
C LEU A 274 -15.67 -20.38 9.90
N LYS A 275 -15.12 -20.35 11.11
CA LYS A 275 -15.60 -21.09 12.29
C LYS A 275 -16.25 -20.12 13.27
N ILE A 276 -17.54 -20.28 13.52
CA ILE A 276 -18.28 -19.47 14.51
C ILE A 276 -18.63 -20.35 15.71
N PHE A 277 -18.12 -19.99 16.88
CA PHE A 277 -18.39 -20.64 18.15
C PHE A 277 -19.47 -19.87 18.91
N PHE A 278 -20.41 -20.59 19.51
CA PHE A 278 -21.47 -20.02 20.34
C PHE A 278 -21.29 -20.44 21.79
N MET A 279 -21.45 -19.51 22.73
CA MET A 279 -21.39 -19.80 24.16
C MET A 279 -22.72 -20.33 24.73
N THR A 280 -23.81 -20.16 23.99
CA THR A 280 -25.18 -20.53 24.39
C THR A 280 -25.80 -21.43 23.33
N ASP A 281 -26.36 -22.56 23.76
CA ASP A 281 -27.06 -23.54 22.91
C ASP A 281 -28.55 -23.19 22.76
N GLY A 282 -29.17 -23.59 21.66
CA GLY A 282 -30.62 -23.50 21.44
C GLY A 282 -31.16 -22.14 21.01
N LEU A 283 -30.31 -21.14 20.72
CA LEU A 283 -30.76 -19.84 20.20
C LEU A 283 -30.95 -19.89 18.68
N ASN A 284 -32.00 -19.29 18.14
CA ASN A 284 -32.23 -19.25 16.70
C ASN A 284 -31.35 -18.16 16.05
N ILE A 285 -30.19 -18.57 15.53
CA ILE A 285 -29.21 -17.63 14.98
C ILE A 285 -29.38 -17.50 13.47
N VAL A 286 -29.31 -16.26 12.99
CA VAL A 286 -29.30 -15.90 11.58
C VAL A 286 -27.96 -15.25 11.24
N LEU A 287 -27.30 -15.75 10.20
CA LEU A 287 -26.18 -15.10 9.53
C LEU A 287 -26.62 -14.70 8.12
N LYS A 288 -26.49 -13.42 7.78
CA LYS A 288 -26.86 -12.89 6.46
C LYS A 288 -25.87 -11.86 5.93
N THR A 289 -25.96 -11.56 4.64
CA THR A 289 -25.26 -10.42 4.03
C THR A 289 -26.02 -9.10 4.32
N PRO A 290 -25.40 -7.92 4.12
CA PRO A 290 -26.07 -6.63 4.20
C PRO A 290 -27.25 -6.50 3.23
N GLU A 291 -27.21 -7.21 2.11
CA GLU A 291 -28.27 -7.30 1.09
C GLU A 291 -29.41 -8.25 1.49
N ALA A 292 -29.38 -8.73 2.74
CA ALA A 292 -30.35 -9.64 3.34
C ALA A 292 -30.39 -11.06 2.75
N GLU A 293 -29.33 -11.48 2.04
CA GLU A 293 -29.16 -12.89 1.66
C GLU A 293 -28.81 -13.73 2.90
N ILE A 294 -29.63 -14.72 3.23
CA ILE A 294 -29.39 -15.61 4.37
C ILE A 294 -28.33 -16.64 4.00
N ILE A 295 -27.19 -16.59 4.71
CA ILE A 295 -26.09 -17.54 4.57
C ILE A 295 -26.34 -18.79 5.41
N ARG A 296 -26.84 -18.61 6.63
CA ARG A 296 -27.22 -19.71 7.52
C ARG A 296 -28.29 -19.27 8.51
N HIS A 297 -29.23 -20.16 8.80
CA HIS A 297 -30.29 -19.97 9.78
C HIS A 297 -30.58 -21.29 10.46
N VAL A 298 -30.03 -21.49 11.66
CA VAL A 298 -30.14 -22.74 12.43
C VAL A 298 -30.02 -22.36 13.92
N SER A 299 -30.55 -23.20 14.81
CA SER A 299 -30.28 -23.07 16.23
C SER A 299 -28.77 -23.21 16.52
N SER A 300 -28.24 -22.39 17.43
CA SER A 300 -26.86 -22.53 17.92
C SER A 300 -26.69 -23.87 18.63
N SER A 301 -25.45 -24.38 18.65
CA SER A 301 -25.08 -25.58 19.41
C SER A 301 -23.64 -25.46 19.90
N THR A 302 -23.19 -26.45 20.69
CA THR A 302 -21.80 -26.54 21.15
C THR A 302 -20.80 -26.79 20.02
N GLU A 303 -21.26 -27.27 18.87
CA GLU A 303 -20.42 -27.45 17.68
C GLU A 303 -20.34 -26.15 16.89
N PRO A 304 -19.13 -25.75 16.43
CA PRO A 304 -18.99 -24.52 15.67
C PRO A 304 -19.71 -24.60 14.33
N TRP A 305 -20.24 -23.47 13.88
CA TRP A 305 -20.61 -23.35 12.48
C TRP A 305 -19.34 -23.27 11.63
N ILE A 306 -19.20 -24.20 10.70
CA ILE A 306 -18.18 -24.18 9.66
C ILE A 306 -18.85 -23.70 8.38
N LEU A 307 -18.36 -22.59 7.82
CA LEU A 307 -18.94 -21.92 6.66
C LEU A 307 -17.85 -21.59 5.65
N ASN A 308 -18.12 -21.82 4.37
CA ASN A 308 -17.28 -21.31 3.29
C ASN A 308 -17.86 -19.98 2.83
N VAL A 309 -17.21 -18.89 3.22
CA VAL A 309 -17.67 -17.53 2.95
C VAL A 309 -16.65 -16.78 2.12
N LYS A 310 -17.14 -15.84 1.30
CA LYS A 310 -16.27 -14.84 0.66
C LYS A 310 -15.91 -13.76 1.67
N LYS A 311 -14.91 -12.94 1.33
CA LYS A 311 -14.71 -11.66 2.02
C LYS A 311 -15.96 -10.81 1.93
N GLY A 312 -16.23 -10.06 2.99
CA GLY A 312 -17.41 -9.22 3.04
C GLY A 312 -17.84 -8.91 4.45
N LEU A 313 -18.79 -7.99 4.54
CA LEU A 313 -19.53 -7.76 5.77
C LEU A 313 -20.62 -8.82 5.86
N TYR A 314 -20.78 -9.40 7.04
CA TYR A 314 -21.88 -10.27 7.40
C TYR A 314 -22.54 -9.74 8.66
N ILE A 315 -23.79 -10.11 8.88
CA ILE A 315 -24.57 -9.70 10.03
C ILE A 315 -25.05 -10.97 10.71
N ILE A 316 -24.73 -11.12 12.00
CA ILE A 316 -25.18 -12.23 12.82
C ILE A 316 -26.07 -11.71 13.96
N TYR A 317 -27.18 -12.40 14.25
CA TYR A 317 -28.10 -12.04 15.33
C TYR A 317 -28.96 -13.24 15.76
N ASN A 318 -29.50 -13.17 16.97
CA ASN A 318 -30.59 -14.02 17.43
C ASN A 318 -31.91 -13.51 16.85
N GLU A 319 -32.64 -14.35 16.13
CA GLU A 319 -33.92 -14.01 15.50
C GLU A 319 -34.98 -13.57 16.53
N GLU A 320 -34.90 -14.10 17.75
CA GLU A 320 -35.81 -13.77 18.84
C GLU A 320 -35.48 -12.44 19.53
N ASP A 321 -34.26 -11.92 19.32
CA ASP A 321 -33.81 -10.63 19.86
C ASP A 321 -32.93 -9.88 18.84
N VAL A 322 -33.58 -9.06 18.01
CA VAL A 322 -32.93 -8.26 16.97
C VAL A 322 -31.91 -7.25 17.54
N THR A 323 -31.95 -6.94 18.84
CA THR A 323 -30.95 -6.05 19.47
C THR A 323 -29.56 -6.69 19.54
N THR A 324 -29.47 -8.00 19.35
CA THR A 324 -28.21 -8.77 19.33
C THR A 324 -27.46 -8.69 18.01
N LEU A 325 -27.87 -7.81 17.09
CA LEU A 325 -27.25 -7.63 15.79
C LEU A 325 -25.79 -7.20 15.91
N LYS A 326 -24.87 -8.06 15.43
CA LYS A 326 -23.44 -7.73 15.35
C LYS A 326 -22.91 -7.90 13.93
N PRO A 327 -22.13 -6.94 13.44
CA PRO A 327 -21.39 -7.11 12.19
C PRO A 327 -20.20 -8.05 12.38
N ILE A 328 -19.95 -8.90 11.38
CA ILE A 328 -18.73 -9.70 11.22
C ILE A 328 -18.08 -9.28 9.91
N GLN A 329 -16.90 -8.66 9.97
CA GLN A 329 -16.13 -8.33 8.77
C GLN A 329 -15.14 -9.46 8.47
N ILE A 330 -15.34 -10.16 7.36
CA ILE A 330 -14.41 -11.18 6.87
C ILE A 330 -13.45 -10.52 5.88
N ASP A 331 -12.17 -10.44 6.23
CA ASP A 331 -11.12 -9.71 5.50
C ASP A 331 -10.12 -10.62 4.76
N GLY A 332 -10.25 -11.94 4.88
CA GLY A 332 -9.30 -12.91 4.32
C GLY A 332 -8.28 -13.46 5.29
N ILE A 333 -8.26 -12.97 6.54
CA ILE A 333 -7.42 -13.48 7.64
C ILE A 333 -8.31 -14.00 8.76
N LEU A 334 -9.41 -13.30 9.07
CA LEU A 334 -10.38 -13.75 10.05
C LEU A 334 -11.05 -15.08 9.62
N ASN A 335 -10.79 -16.13 10.37
CA ASN A 335 -11.33 -17.48 10.14
C ASN A 335 -11.99 -18.09 11.40
N ILE A 336 -11.93 -17.40 12.54
CA ILE A 336 -12.54 -17.83 13.80
C ILE A 336 -13.26 -16.65 14.44
N VAL A 337 -14.52 -16.84 14.83
CA VAL A 337 -15.33 -15.86 15.55
C VAL A 337 -15.94 -16.54 16.76
N HIS A 338 -15.87 -15.88 17.91
CA HIS A 338 -16.57 -16.28 19.12
C HIS A 338 -17.76 -15.34 19.32
N HIS A 339 -18.95 -15.91 19.50
CA HIS A 339 -20.16 -15.14 19.71
C HIS A 339 -20.77 -15.46 21.08
N GLU A 340 -20.92 -14.40 21.88
CA GLU A 340 -21.63 -14.40 23.15
C GLU A 340 -22.92 -13.60 22.95
N TYR A 341 -24.06 -14.23 23.26
CA TYR A 341 -25.38 -13.61 23.23
C TYR A 341 -25.86 -13.34 24.65
#